data_AF-A0A2W6BSY2-F1
#
_entry.id   AF-A0A2W6BSY2-F1
#
_cell.length_a   1.000
_cell.length_b   1.000
_cell.length_c   1.000
_cell.angle_alpha   90.00
_cell.angle_beta   90.00
_cell.angle_gamma   90.00
#
_symmetry.space_group_name_H-M   'P 1'
#
loop_
_entity.id
_entity.type
_entity.pdbx_description
1 polymer ?
#
loop_
_entity_poly.entity_id
_entity_poly.type
_entity_poly.pdbx_seq_one_letter_code
_entity_poly.pdbx_strand_id
1 'polypeptide(L)'
;MLPLAKREILNRLKTVRGHMDGIIRMSDEEAYCVDLMKQVSAAQASLERVNRLILKNHLETCFSEAVTAGRAQPAIAELLDAIKFNAVLTGAEASLGGAASGEPAAERKAAD
;
A
#
# COMPACT_ATOMS: atom_id res chain seq x y z
N MET A 1 10.85 -2.99 19.85
CA MET A 1 11.02 -3.50 18.47
C MET A 1 12.20 -4.46 18.44
N LEU A 2 12.01 -5.66 17.88
CA LEU A 2 13.04 -6.68 17.77
C LEU A 2 14.17 -6.24 16.79
N PRO A 3 15.45 -6.52 17.08
CA PRO A 3 16.57 -6.06 16.25
C PRO A 3 16.52 -6.53 14.79
N LEU A 4 16.10 -7.77 14.54
CA LEU A 4 15.97 -8.32 13.19
C LEU A 4 14.84 -7.66 12.40
N ALA A 5 13.68 -7.48 13.02
CA ALA A 5 12.54 -6.78 12.42
C ALA A 5 12.91 -5.34 12.06
N LYS A 6 13.62 -4.63 12.96
CA LYS A 6 14.12 -3.27 12.71
C LYS A 6 14.97 -3.19 11.45
N ARG A 7 15.92 -4.11 11.27
CA ARG A 7 16.79 -4.15 10.09
C ARG A 7 16.01 -4.40 8.81
N GLU A 8 15.07 -5.36 8.84
CA GLU A 8 14.24 -5.66 7.68
C GLU A 8 13.35 -4.47 7.27
N ILE A 9 12.69 -3.84 8.25
CA ILE A 9 11.87 -2.64 8.05
C ILE A 9 12.70 -1.54 7.40
N LEU A 10 13.90 -1.26 7.93
CA LEU A 10 14.79 -0.23 7.38
C LEU A 10 15.22 -0.53 5.94
N ASN A 11 15.53 -1.79 5.62
CA ASN A 11 15.92 -2.17 4.26
C ASN A 11 14.76 -1.95 3.28
N ARG A 12 13.54 -2.34 3.66
CA ARG A 12 12.35 -2.13 2.81
C ARG A 12 12.02 -0.65 2.64
N LEU A 13 12.13 0.15 3.70
CA LEU A 13 11.96 1.60 3.60
C LEU A 13 12.97 2.24 2.64
N LYS A 14 14.24 1.79 2.66
CA LYS A 14 15.25 2.23 1.68
C LYS A 14 14.89 1.85 0.25
N THR A 15 14.34 0.66 0.03
CA THR A 15 13.82 0.24 -1.29
C THR A 15 12.66 1.12 -1.73
N VAL A 16 11.69 1.39 -0.85
CA VAL A 16 10.56 2.29 -1.17
C VAL A 16 11.05 3.69 -1.51
N ARG A 17 12.04 4.22 -0.78
CA ARG A 17 12.64 5.52 -1.12
C ARG A 17 13.20 5.53 -2.55
N GLY A 18 13.97 4.51 -2.94
CA GLY A 18 14.47 4.41 -4.31
C GLY A 18 13.37 4.30 -5.37
N HIS A 19 12.25 3.65 -5.03
CA HIS A 19 11.05 3.62 -5.89
C HIS A 19 10.43 5.00 -6.02
N MET A 20 10.35 5.76 -4.93
CA MET A 20 9.83 7.14 -4.95
C MET A 20 10.71 8.06 -5.78
N ASP A 21 12.04 7.95 -5.65
CA ASP A 21 12.99 8.69 -6.49
C ASP A 21 12.76 8.38 -7.99
N GLY A 22 12.46 7.11 -8.33
CA GLY A 22 12.10 6.71 -9.68
C GLY A 22 10.79 7.32 -10.19
N ILE A 23 9.77 7.42 -9.34
CA ILE A 23 8.48 8.05 -9.67
C ILE A 23 8.63 9.55 -9.89
N ILE A 24 9.42 10.22 -9.05
CA ILE A 24 9.72 11.65 -9.22
C ILE A 24 10.38 11.88 -10.58
N ARG A 25 11.41 11.08 -10.92
CA ARG A 25 12.07 11.16 -12.23
C ARG A 25 11.10 10.94 -13.39
N MET A 26 10.20 9.95 -13.28
CA MET A 26 9.16 9.74 -14.31
C MET A 26 8.24 10.94 -14.46
N SER A 27 7.91 11.64 -13.37
CA SER A 27 7.11 12.86 -13.41
C SER A 27 7.86 14.00 -14.09
N ASP A 28 9.16 14.17 -13.78
CA ASP A 28 10.01 15.19 -14.41
C ASP A 28 10.21 14.95 -15.91
N GLU A 29 10.22 13.68 -16.32
CA GLU A 29 10.32 13.23 -17.72
C GLU A 29 8.97 13.24 -18.46
N GLU A 30 7.92 13.82 -17.88
CA GLU A 30 6.55 13.88 -18.43
C GLU A 30 6.01 12.51 -18.87
N ALA A 31 6.33 11.45 -18.11
CA ALA A 31 5.88 10.10 -18.40
C ALA A 31 4.35 9.98 -18.45
N TYR A 32 3.86 9.03 -19.25
CA TYR A 32 2.44 8.79 -19.42
C TYR A 32 1.73 8.57 -18.08
N CYS A 33 0.67 9.35 -17.84
CA CYS A 33 -0.02 9.42 -16.54
C CYS A 33 -0.45 8.05 -16.00
N VAL A 34 -0.89 7.13 -16.88
CA VAL A 34 -1.32 5.79 -16.47
C VAL A 34 -0.16 4.98 -15.91
N ASP A 35 1.03 5.12 -16.46
CA ASP A 35 2.21 4.40 -15.97
C ASP A 35 2.72 5.01 -14.65
N LEU A 36 2.63 6.33 -14.50
CA LEU A 36 2.90 7.00 -13.22
C LEU A 36 1.94 6.49 -12.12
N MET A 37 0.64 6.39 -12.42
CA MET A 37 -0.36 5.85 -11.49
C MET A 37 -0.08 4.39 -11.09
N LYS A 38 0.36 3.54 -12.04
CA LYS A 38 0.78 2.16 -11.73
C LYS A 38 1.98 2.13 -10.79
N GLN A 39 2.97 3.00 -10.99
CA GLN A 39 4.14 3.05 -10.12
C GLN A 39 3.81 3.53 -8.72
N VAL A 40 2.97 4.57 -8.59
CA VAL A 40 2.46 5.03 -7.28
C VAL A 40 1.73 3.90 -6.56
N SER A 41 0.89 3.14 -7.26
CA SER A 41 0.17 1.99 -6.70
C SER A 41 1.14 0.89 -6.21
N ALA A 42 2.21 0.63 -6.96
CA ALA A 42 3.25 -0.33 -6.56
C ALA A 42 4.06 0.15 -5.33
N ALA A 43 4.31 1.46 -5.20
CA ALA A 43 4.94 2.05 -4.02
C ALA A 43 4.03 1.92 -2.78
N GLN A 44 2.72 2.18 -2.93
CA GLN A 44 1.72 1.97 -1.88
C GLN A 44 1.70 0.51 -1.39
N ALA A 45 1.68 -0.46 -2.30
CA ALA A 45 1.73 -1.89 -1.95
C ALA A 45 3.02 -2.29 -1.22
N SER A 46 4.12 -1.59 -1.48
CA SER A 46 5.39 -1.79 -0.79
C SER A 46 5.38 -1.20 0.62
N LEU A 47 4.79 -0.01 0.79
CA LEU A 47 4.55 0.60 2.11
C LEU A 47 3.61 -0.24 2.97
N GLU A 48 2.57 -0.82 2.38
CA GLU A 48 1.65 -1.73 3.09
C GLU A 48 2.38 -2.95 3.65
N ARG A 49 3.31 -3.53 2.88
CA ARG A 49 4.15 -4.63 3.37
C ARG A 49 5.06 -4.21 4.53
N VAL A 50 5.58 -2.98 4.50
CA VAL A 50 6.35 -2.43 5.63
C VAL A 50 5.46 -2.26 6.85
N ASN A 51 4.25 -1.73 6.68
CA ASN A 51 3.31 -1.51 7.76
C ASN A 51 2.92 -2.82 8.46
N ARG A 52 2.69 -3.89 7.69
CA ARG A 52 2.44 -5.25 8.24
C ARG A 52 3.58 -5.79 9.08
N LEU A 53 4.83 -5.54 8.68
CA LEU A 53 6.00 -5.95 9.48
C LEU A 53 6.11 -5.17 10.78
N ILE A 54 5.86 -3.85 10.73
CA ILE A 54 5.82 -3.00 11.93
C ILE A 54 4.73 -3.49 12.88
N LEU A 55 3.52 -3.71 12.36
CA LEU A 55 2.38 -4.21 13.11
C LEU A 55 2.68 -5.56 13.77
N LYS A 56 3.17 -6.53 13.01
CA LYS A 56 3.55 -7.85 13.54
C LYS A 56 4.55 -7.70 14.70
N ASN A 57 5.62 -6.93 14.49
CA ASN A 57 6.59 -6.70 15.54
C ASN A 57 5.96 -6.02 16.77
N HIS A 58 5.05 -5.07 16.59
CA HIS A 58 4.38 -4.38 17.70
C HIS A 58 3.52 -5.36 18.51
N LEU A 59 2.75 -6.21 17.83
CA LEU A 59 1.95 -7.27 18.44
C LEU A 59 2.80 -8.25 19.28
N GLU A 60 3.94 -8.67 18.73
CA GLU A 60 4.90 -9.60 19.38
C GLU A 60 5.70 -8.96 20.53
N THR A 61 5.71 -7.63 20.67
CA THR A 61 6.50 -6.93 21.69
C THR A 61 5.63 -6.06 22.59
N CYS A 62 5.50 -4.78 22.27
CA CYS A 62 4.85 -3.78 23.12
C CYS A 62 3.40 -4.16 23.47
N PHE A 63 2.64 -4.70 22.52
CA PHE A 63 1.26 -5.11 22.77
C PHE A 63 1.17 -6.32 23.70
N SER A 64 1.99 -7.35 23.46
CA SER A 64 2.06 -8.53 24.33
C SER A 64 2.45 -8.17 25.78
N GLU A 65 3.39 -7.24 25.95
CA GLU A 65 3.75 -6.67 27.25
C GLU A 65 2.59 -5.88 27.88
N ALA A 66 1.85 -5.09 27.10
CA ALA A 66 0.68 -4.37 27.60
C ALA A 66 -0.43 -5.31 28.08
N VAL A 67 -0.68 -6.41 27.36
CA VAL A 67 -1.68 -7.42 27.75
C VAL A 67 -1.29 -8.08 29.07
N THR A 68 -0.05 -8.55 29.20
CA THR A 68 0.44 -9.17 30.44
C THR A 68 0.45 -8.21 31.63
N ALA A 69 0.64 -6.91 31.39
CA ALA A 69 0.57 -5.87 32.41
C ALA A 69 -0.86 -5.37 32.71
N GLY A 70 -1.92 -6.00 32.18
CA GLY A 70 -3.30 -5.58 32.41
C GLY A 70 -3.71 -4.27 31.71
N ARG A 71 -2.93 -3.81 30.73
CA ARG A 71 -3.15 -2.58 29.95
C ARG A 71 -3.64 -2.85 28.53
N ALA A 72 -4.38 -3.95 28.32
CA ALA A 72 -4.84 -4.36 27.00
C ALA A 72 -5.75 -3.30 26.33
N GLN A 73 -6.73 -2.75 27.06
CA GLN A 73 -7.74 -1.87 26.45
C GLN A 73 -7.17 -0.54 25.92
N PRO A 74 -6.32 0.20 26.67
CA PRO A 74 -5.68 1.39 26.11
C PRO A 74 -4.76 1.04 24.93
N ALA A 75 -4.06 -0.10 24.96
CA ALA A 75 -3.20 -0.51 23.85
C ALA A 75 -3.99 -0.88 22.58
N ILE A 76 -5.18 -1.49 22.73
CA ILE A 76 -6.08 -1.75 21.60
C ILE A 76 -6.58 -0.44 21.00
N ALA A 77 -6.99 0.52 21.82
CA ALA A 77 -7.46 1.83 21.35
C ALA A 77 -6.36 2.58 20.57
N GLU A 78 -5.15 2.64 21.13
CA GLU A 78 -3.99 3.23 20.45
C GLU A 78 -3.70 2.55 19.10
N LEU A 79 -3.79 1.22 19.05
CA LEU A 79 -3.54 0.47 17.81
C LEU A 79 -4.62 0.73 16.75
N LEU A 80 -5.89 0.81 17.14
CA LEU A 80 -6.99 1.13 16.23
C LEU A 80 -6.87 2.55 15.67
N ASP A 81 -6.43 3.51 16.46
CA ASP A 81 -6.18 4.88 15.99
C ASP A 81 -5.01 4.96 15.00
N ALA A 82 -3.98 4.14 15.21
CA ALA A 82 -2.79 4.10 14.36
C ALA A 82 -3.02 3.42 13.00
N ILE A 83 -3.97 2.47 12.91
CA ILE A 83 -4.24 1.71 11.69
C ILE A 83 -5.39 2.38 10.91
N LYS A 84 -5.07 2.98 9.76
CA LYS A 84 -6.08 3.42 8.79
C LYS A 84 -6.57 2.23 7.96
N PHE A 85 -7.81 1.80 8.19
CA PHE A 85 -8.47 0.80 7.34
C PHE A 85 -8.97 1.47 6.06
N ASN A 86 -8.21 1.33 4.96
CA ASN A 86 -8.67 1.77 3.64
C ASN A 86 -9.36 0.61 2.91
N ALA A 87 -10.60 0.79 2.44
CA ALA A 87 -11.40 -0.25 1.78
C ALA A 87 -10.74 -0.80 0.48
N VAL A 88 -9.95 0.03 -0.22
CA VAL A 88 -9.12 -0.39 -1.37
C VAL A 88 -8.07 -1.45 -0.97
N LEU A 89 -7.66 -1.49 0.30
CA LEU A 89 -6.55 -2.30 0.81
C LEU A 89 -6.99 -3.54 1.63
N THR A 90 -8.28 -3.68 1.93
CA THR A 90 -8.83 -4.84 2.68
C THR A 90 -9.74 -5.74 1.84
N GLY A 91 -9.86 -5.50 0.54
CA GLY A 91 -10.44 -6.45 -0.41
C GLY A 91 -11.94 -6.70 -0.23
N ALA A 92 -12.72 -5.71 0.21
CA ALA A 92 -14.17 -5.87 0.27
C ALA A 92 -14.87 -5.43 -1.03
N GLU A 93 -14.35 -4.47 -1.80
CA GLU A 93 -14.99 -4.01 -3.05
C GLU A 93 -13.96 -3.57 -4.09
N ALA A 94 -13.31 -4.53 -4.76
CA ALA A 94 -12.64 -4.28 -6.02
C ALA A 94 -13.69 -4.10 -7.13
N SER A 95 -14.43 -2.99 -7.11
CA SER A 95 -15.17 -2.54 -8.29
C SER A 95 -14.38 -1.42 -8.94
N LEU A 96 -13.45 -1.81 -9.81
CA LEU A 96 -12.90 -0.90 -10.80
C LEU A 96 -13.99 -0.68 -11.85
N GLY A 97 -14.90 0.24 -11.57
CA GLY A 97 -15.76 0.88 -12.57
C GLY A 97 -14.89 1.72 -13.50
N GLY A 98 -14.11 1.08 -14.35
CA GLY A 98 -13.41 1.68 -15.47
C GLY A 98 -14.14 1.30 -16.74
N ALA A 99 -15.11 2.13 -17.17
CA ALA A 99 -15.57 2.10 -18.54
C ALA A 99 -14.34 2.31 -19.43
N ALA A 100 -13.98 1.30 -20.22
CA ALA A 100 -12.98 1.40 -21.25
C ALA A 100 -13.48 2.41 -22.30
N SER A 101 -13.01 3.64 -22.23
CA SER A 101 -13.22 4.62 -23.30
C SER A 101 -11.97 4.71 -24.15
N GLY A 102 -12.08 4.19 -25.38
CA GLY A 102 -11.49 4.86 -26.54
C GLY A 102 -10.59 4.02 -27.43
N GLU A 103 -11.19 3.20 -28.30
CA GLU A 103 -10.85 3.23 -29.73
C GLU A 103 -12.06 2.78 -30.58
N PRO A 104 -12.30 3.39 -31.75
CA PRO A 104 -13.55 3.26 -32.49
C PRO A 104 -13.62 1.95 -33.27
N ALA A 105 -14.74 1.23 -33.15
CA ALA A 105 -15.07 0.11 -34.02
C ALA A 105 -15.35 0.63 -35.44
N ALA A 106 -14.38 0.42 -36.33
CA ALA A 106 -14.53 0.64 -37.75
C ALA A 106 -15.59 -0.31 -38.34
N GLU A 107 -16.65 0.32 -38.86
CA GLU A 107 -17.49 -0.06 -40.01
C GLU A 107 -17.16 -1.38 -40.72
N ARG A 108 -18.10 -2.34 -40.69
CA ARG A 108 -18.29 -3.34 -41.76
C ARG A 108 -19.79 -3.50 -42.06
N LYS A 109 -20.18 -2.74 -43.08
CA LYS A 109 -21.20 -2.96 -44.13
C LYS A 109 -22.17 -4.15 -43.97
N ALA A 110 -23.46 -3.83 -44.08
CA ALA A 110 -24.53 -4.77 -44.40
C ALA A 110 -24.33 -5.46 -45.76
N ALA A 111 -24.75 -6.72 -45.86
CA ALA A 111 -25.10 -7.39 -47.10
C ALA A 111 -26.21 -8.42 -46.80
N ASP A 112 -27.43 -8.05 -47.16
CA ASP A 112 -28.40 -8.96 -47.79
C ASP A 112 -27.89 -9.31 -49.20
#